data_AF-A0A936KVF9-F1
#
_entry.id   AF-A0A936KVF9-F1
#
_cell.length_a   1.000
_cell.length_b   1.000
_cell.length_c   1.000
_cell.angle_alpha   90.00
_cell.angle_beta   90.00
_cell.angle_gamma   90.00
#
_symmetry.space_group_name_H-M   'P 1'
#
loop_
_entity.id
_entity.type
_entity.pdbx_description
1 polymer ?
#
loop_
_entity_poly.entity_id
_entity_poly.type
_entity_poly.pdbx_seq_one_letter_code
_entity_poly.pdbx_strand_id
1 'polypeptide(L)'
;MYAKQYPIVDDNPSTTPAEPSQTIPAVTEYYYYLDGARVELTPSFEWIVVKFASADPAVREDVLTGYGSPLGSLDQARDIPSLGITILPLQTGLSPRAHTELMEKMRGDKINFLLVNPLFYTADAEMAVGDEFIATFPPGKSRTEIDEANAAHGVELVQPILGQENTFVLRVTGSAELDALSMANLYQESGITLQAAPNFIRIKN
;
A
#
# COMPACT_ATOMS: atom_id res chain seq x y z
N MET A 1 73.33 40.65 -16.75
CA MET A 1 71.88 40.94 -16.65
C MET A 1 71.17 39.60 -16.69
N TYR A 2 70.63 39.15 -15.57
CA TYR A 2 69.89 37.88 -15.44
C TYR A 2 68.44 38.23 -15.10
N ALA A 3 67.51 37.95 -16.02
CA ALA A 3 66.08 38.03 -15.74
C ALA A 3 65.56 36.61 -15.47
N LYS A 4 65.10 36.36 -14.24
CA LYS A 4 64.43 35.13 -13.84
C LYS A 4 62.96 35.21 -14.26
N GLN A 5 62.51 34.28 -15.09
CA GLN A 5 61.10 34.01 -15.36
C GLN A 5 60.53 33.17 -14.20
N TYR A 6 59.42 33.64 -13.62
CA TYR A 6 58.59 32.87 -12.68
C TYR A 6 57.44 32.20 -13.45
N PRO A 7 57.09 30.94 -13.15
CA PRO A 7 55.92 30.30 -13.72
C PRO A 7 54.63 30.78 -13.01
N ILE A 8 53.57 30.96 -13.81
CA ILE A 8 52.19 31.19 -13.36
C ILE A 8 51.65 29.85 -12.85
N VAL A 9 51.15 29.84 -11.62
CA VAL A 9 50.43 28.72 -11.01
C VAL A 9 48.95 29.02 -11.18
N ASP A 10 48.28 28.27 -12.05
CA ASP A 10 46.81 28.28 -12.14
C ASP A 10 46.25 27.35 -11.05
N ASP A 11 45.79 27.95 -9.95
CA ASP A 11 44.96 27.29 -8.95
C ASP A 11 43.55 27.10 -9.48
N ASN A 12 43.16 25.85 -9.79
CA ASN A 12 41.75 25.52 -9.92
C ASN A 12 41.45 24.07 -9.49
N PRO A 13 41.01 23.84 -8.25
CA PRO A 13 40.19 22.70 -7.91
C PRO A 13 38.73 23.15 -7.78
N SER A 14 37.99 23.08 -8.88
CA SER A 14 36.52 23.09 -8.83
C SER A 14 36.04 21.74 -8.28
N THR A 15 36.00 21.60 -6.95
CA THR A 15 35.29 20.50 -6.29
C THR A 15 33.84 20.93 -6.05
N THR A 16 32.97 20.56 -6.98
CA THR A 16 31.51 20.54 -6.74
C THR A 16 31.24 19.55 -5.62
N PRO A 17 30.61 19.94 -4.49
CA PRO A 17 30.15 18.99 -3.50
C PRO A 17 29.08 18.11 -4.15
N ALA A 18 29.27 16.80 -4.17
CA ALA A 18 28.22 15.86 -4.49
C ALA A 18 27.05 16.10 -3.54
N GLU A 19 25.86 16.39 -4.08
CA GLU A 19 24.64 16.44 -3.30
C GLU A 19 24.49 15.11 -2.54
N PRO A 20 24.15 15.15 -1.24
CA PRO A 20 23.85 13.94 -0.51
C PRO A 20 22.65 13.27 -1.18
N SER A 21 22.91 12.09 -1.76
CA SER A 21 21.85 11.20 -2.23
C SER A 21 20.92 10.94 -1.06
N GLN A 22 19.73 11.56 -1.10
CA GLN A 22 18.66 11.29 -0.16
C GLN A 22 18.22 9.84 -0.39
N THR A 23 18.77 8.91 0.39
CA THR A 23 18.20 7.58 0.55
C THR A 23 16.85 7.77 1.23
N ILE A 24 15.79 7.84 0.43
CA ILE A 24 14.43 7.65 0.91
C ILE A 24 14.39 6.23 1.49
N PRO A 25 14.18 6.05 2.80
CA PRO A 25 14.08 4.72 3.36
C PRO A 25 12.86 4.05 2.74
N ALA A 26 13.06 2.90 2.09
CA ALA A 26 11.96 2.07 1.66
C ALA A 26 11.20 1.62 2.92
N VAL A 27 9.99 2.14 3.12
CA VAL A 27 9.08 1.68 4.18
C VAL A 27 8.78 0.21 3.88
N THR A 28 9.45 -0.69 4.61
CA THR A 28 9.49 -2.13 4.31
C THR A 28 8.82 -2.98 5.39
N GLU A 29 8.34 -2.35 6.46
CA GLU A 29 7.67 -3.05 7.55
C GLU A 29 6.16 -3.02 7.38
N TYR A 30 5.60 -4.09 6.83
CA TYR A 30 4.18 -4.34 6.83
C TYR A 30 3.81 -5.13 8.09
N TYR A 31 2.75 -4.73 8.77
CA TYR A 31 2.27 -5.40 9.96
C TYR A 31 0.80 -5.10 10.19
N TYR A 32 0.16 -5.90 11.01
CA TYR A 32 -1.17 -5.63 11.57
C TYR A 32 -1.23 -6.05 13.04
N TYR A 33 -2.34 -5.78 13.71
CA TYR A 33 -2.57 -6.24 15.06
C TYR A 33 -3.59 -7.39 15.11
N LEU A 34 -3.26 -8.42 15.88
CA LEU A 34 -4.15 -9.50 16.23
C LEU A 34 -4.11 -9.70 17.74
N ASP A 35 -5.26 -9.59 18.41
CA ASP A 35 -5.35 -9.68 19.88
C ASP A 35 -4.38 -8.75 20.62
N GLY A 36 -4.17 -7.55 20.08
CA GLY A 36 -3.25 -6.54 20.63
C GLY A 36 -1.76 -6.82 20.38
N ALA A 37 -1.40 -7.92 19.73
CA ALA A 37 -0.03 -8.22 19.34
C ALA A 37 0.23 -7.80 17.89
N ARG A 38 1.40 -7.18 17.66
CA ARG A 38 1.87 -6.85 16.31
C ARG A 38 2.29 -8.15 15.59
N VAL A 39 1.74 -8.35 14.39
CA VAL A 39 2.04 -9.48 13.50
C VAL A 39 2.69 -8.93 12.23
N GLU A 40 3.92 -9.35 11.97
CA GLU A 40 4.65 -8.96 10.77
C GLU A 40 4.07 -9.65 9.52
N LEU A 41 4.06 -8.91 8.41
CA LEU A 41 3.62 -9.40 7.11
C LEU A 41 4.81 -9.43 6.16
N THR A 42 4.95 -10.54 5.44
CA THR A 42 5.95 -10.67 4.38
C THR A 42 5.30 -10.32 3.04
N PRO A 43 5.66 -9.20 2.39
CA PRO A 43 5.11 -8.87 1.07
C PRO A 43 5.69 -9.79 0.00
N SER A 44 4.89 -10.06 -1.01
CA SER A 44 5.31 -10.64 -2.28
C SER A 44 5.98 -9.58 -3.13
N PHE A 45 7.14 -9.90 -3.69
CA PHE A 45 7.78 -9.09 -4.73
C PHE A 45 7.46 -9.59 -6.14
N GLU A 46 6.63 -10.62 -6.25
CA GLU A 46 6.21 -11.23 -7.53
C GLU A 46 4.76 -10.91 -7.87
N TRP A 47 3.98 -10.38 -6.92
CA TRP A 47 2.56 -10.16 -7.09
C TRP A 47 2.10 -8.91 -6.35
N ILE A 48 1.24 -8.13 -7.00
CA ILE A 48 0.48 -7.04 -6.37
C ILE A 48 -1.01 -7.24 -6.56
N VAL A 49 -1.79 -6.67 -5.66
CA VAL A 49 -3.24 -6.65 -5.70
C VAL A 49 -3.70 -5.30 -6.20
N VAL A 50 -4.58 -5.28 -7.20
CA VAL A 50 -5.19 -4.05 -7.71
C VAL A 50 -6.71 -4.14 -7.78
N LYS A 51 -7.37 -2.98 -7.68
CA LYS A 51 -8.76 -2.79 -8.05
C LYS A 51 -8.80 -1.71 -9.12
N PHE A 52 -9.19 -2.08 -10.33
CA PHE A 52 -9.32 -1.13 -11.42
C PHE A 52 -10.55 -0.24 -11.22
N ALA A 53 -10.45 1.02 -11.65
CA ALA A 53 -11.60 1.93 -11.72
C ALA A 53 -12.59 1.50 -12.81
N SER A 54 -12.08 0.93 -13.92
CA SER A 54 -12.91 0.40 -15.00
C SER A 54 -13.24 -1.08 -14.80
N ALA A 55 -14.48 -1.45 -15.15
CA ALA A 55 -14.90 -2.84 -15.29
C ALA A 55 -14.54 -3.45 -16.65
N ASP A 56 -14.18 -2.64 -17.64
CA ASP A 56 -13.92 -3.07 -19.02
C ASP A 56 -12.52 -3.69 -19.16
N PRO A 57 -12.40 -4.98 -19.53
CA PRO A 57 -11.11 -5.64 -19.70
C PRO A 57 -10.19 -4.97 -20.72
N ALA A 58 -10.72 -4.43 -21.82
CA ALA A 58 -9.90 -3.78 -22.84
C ALA A 58 -9.26 -2.50 -22.32
N VAL A 59 -9.99 -1.74 -21.50
CA VAL A 59 -9.46 -0.55 -20.80
C VAL A 59 -8.40 -0.96 -19.80
N ARG A 60 -8.61 -2.04 -19.04
CA ARG A 60 -7.62 -2.54 -18.06
C ARG A 60 -6.33 -2.95 -18.75
N GLU A 61 -6.42 -3.67 -19.87
CA GLU A 61 -5.25 -4.10 -20.64
C GLU A 61 -4.47 -2.88 -21.15
N ASP A 62 -5.15 -1.91 -21.78
CA ASP A 62 -4.53 -0.67 -22.27
C ASP A 62 -3.81 0.09 -21.15
N VAL A 63 -4.45 0.25 -19.98
CA VAL A 63 -3.84 0.84 -18.79
C VAL A 63 -2.55 0.11 -18.41
N LEU A 64 -2.58 -1.22 -18.33
CA LEU A 64 -1.43 -2.02 -17.93
C LEU A 64 -0.26 -1.93 -18.92
N THR A 65 -0.52 -1.79 -20.23
CA THR A 65 0.56 -1.56 -21.21
C THR A 65 1.36 -0.29 -20.91
N GLY A 66 0.73 0.73 -20.31
CA GLY A 66 1.37 1.98 -19.89
C GLY A 66 2.32 1.85 -18.68
N TYR A 67 2.26 0.73 -17.94
CA TYR A 67 3.15 0.46 -16.80
C TYR A 67 4.42 -0.29 -17.21
N GLY A 68 4.41 -0.94 -18.37
CA GLY A 68 5.62 -1.47 -19.02
C GLY A 68 6.25 -2.67 -18.32
N SER A 69 7.58 -2.77 -18.42
CA SER A 69 8.37 -3.95 -18.05
C SER A 69 8.34 -4.42 -16.58
N PRO A 70 7.99 -3.61 -15.56
CA PRO A 70 7.89 -4.12 -14.19
C PRO A 70 6.78 -5.16 -14.00
N LEU A 71 5.79 -5.20 -14.89
CA LEU A 71 4.74 -6.22 -14.88
C LEU A 71 5.23 -7.51 -15.54
N GLY A 72 4.81 -8.65 -14.98
CA GLY A 72 5.01 -9.97 -15.56
C GLY A 72 4.06 -10.26 -16.72
N SER A 73 3.99 -11.53 -17.14
CA SER A 73 3.06 -11.96 -18.19
C SER A 73 1.61 -11.84 -17.70
N LEU A 74 0.82 -10.98 -18.33
CA LEU A 74 -0.58 -10.73 -17.93
C LEU A 74 -1.48 -11.97 -18.09
N ASP A 75 -1.07 -12.97 -18.86
CA ASP A 75 -1.74 -14.28 -18.93
C ASP A 75 -1.74 -15.02 -17.58
N GLN A 76 -0.87 -14.62 -16.64
CA GLN A 76 -0.80 -15.16 -15.28
C GLN A 76 -1.60 -14.33 -14.27
N ALA A 77 -2.23 -13.23 -14.69
CA ALA A 77 -3.07 -12.43 -13.81
C ALA A 77 -4.25 -13.26 -13.28
N ARG A 78 -4.60 -13.05 -12.00
CA ARG A 78 -5.67 -13.77 -11.32
C ARG A 78 -6.79 -12.81 -10.93
N ASP A 79 -7.91 -12.90 -11.62
CA ASP A 79 -9.11 -12.15 -11.26
C ASP A 79 -9.85 -12.81 -10.10
N ILE A 80 -10.32 -12.00 -9.15
CA ILE A 80 -11.18 -12.43 -8.04
C ILE A 80 -12.48 -11.61 -8.10
N PRO A 81 -13.44 -12.01 -8.98
CA PRO A 81 -14.60 -11.19 -9.30
C PRO A 81 -15.51 -10.89 -8.10
N SER A 82 -15.60 -11.82 -7.14
CA SER A 82 -16.40 -11.64 -5.93
C SER A 82 -15.96 -10.45 -5.07
N LEU A 83 -14.74 -9.96 -5.28
CA LEU A 83 -14.13 -8.88 -4.53
C LEU A 83 -13.71 -7.71 -5.44
N GLY A 84 -13.92 -7.87 -6.76
CA GLY A 84 -13.58 -6.86 -7.76
C GLY A 84 -12.08 -6.55 -7.85
N ILE A 85 -11.22 -7.45 -7.39
CA ILE A 85 -9.76 -7.28 -7.43
C ILE A 85 -9.12 -8.20 -8.46
N THR A 86 -7.93 -7.81 -8.92
CA THR A 86 -7.04 -8.59 -9.78
C THR A 86 -5.68 -8.67 -9.12
N ILE A 87 -5.07 -9.86 -9.11
CA ILE A 87 -3.68 -10.04 -8.70
C ILE A 87 -2.82 -10.00 -9.96
N LEU A 88 -1.93 -9.02 -10.05
CA LEU A 88 -1.05 -8.84 -11.19
C LEU A 88 0.32 -9.45 -10.91
N PRO A 89 0.88 -10.21 -11.86
CA PRO A 89 2.24 -10.69 -11.79
C PRO A 89 3.22 -9.54 -12.00
N LEU A 90 4.33 -9.60 -11.30
CA LEU A 90 5.48 -8.73 -11.47
C LEU A 90 6.62 -9.48 -12.15
N GLN A 91 7.54 -8.72 -12.74
CA GLN A 91 8.76 -9.27 -13.28
C GLN A 91 9.61 -9.91 -12.17
N THR A 92 10.09 -11.13 -12.40
CA THR A 92 10.99 -11.82 -11.46
C THR A 92 12.26 -11.00 -11.20
N GLY A 93 12.69 -10.94 -9.94
CA GLY A 93 13.92 -10.25 -9.54
C GLY A 93 13.78 -8.73 -9.41
N LEU A 94 12.55 -8.22 -9.34
CA LEU A 94 12.30 -6.81 -9.04
C LEU A 94 12.92 -6.44 -7.68
N SER A 95 13.72 -5.37 -7.65
CA SER A 95 14.28 -4.88 -6.38
C SER A 95 13.16 -4.33 -5.47
N PRO A 96 13.30 -4.38 -4.13
CA PRO A 96 12.31 -3.80 -3.22
C PRO A 96 12.00 -2.34 -3.50
N ARG A 97 13.00 -1.55 -3.92
CA ARG A 97 12.82 -0.16 -4.32
C ARG A 97 11.94 -0.03 -5.56
N ALA A 98 12.22 -0.79 -6.61
CA ALA A 98 11.44 -0.76 -7.84
C ALA A 98 10.00 -1.26 -7.63
N HIS A 99 9.81 -2.23 -6.72
CA HIS A 99 8.50 -2.67 -6.28
C HIS A 99 7.70 -1.53 -5.62
N THR A 100 8.31 -0.83 -4.67
CA THR A 100 7.67 0.33 -4.01
C THR A 100 7.37 1.45 -5.00
N GLU A 101 8.33 1.82 -5.85
CA GLU A 101 8.14 2.87 -6.88
C GLU A 101 7.00 2.52 -7.86
N LEU A 102 6.88 1.25 -8.27
CA LEU A 102 5.78 0.79 -9.11
C LEU A 102 4.44 0.96 -8.40
N MET A 103 4.32 0.47 -7.17
CA MET A 103 3.09 0.58 -6.40
C MET A 103 2.72 2.05 -6.16
N GLU A 104 3.66 2.91 -5.78
CA GLU A 104 3.43 4.34 -5.60
C GLU A 104 2.95 5.01 -6.88
N LYS A 105 3.58 4.69 -8.02
CA LYS A 105 3.14 5.19 -9.33
C LYS A 105 1.69 4.78 -9.62
N MET A 106 1.35 3.51 -9.46
CA MET A 106 -0.02 3.01 -9.70
C MET A 106 -1.02 3.60 -8.68
N ARG A 107 -0.62 3.78 -7.42
CA ARG A 107 -1.44 4.44 -6.39
C ARG A 107 -1.70 5.90 -6.70
N GLY A 108 -0.77 6.59 -7.35
CA GLY A 108 -0.92 7.97 -7.81
C GLY A 108 -1.88 8.11 -8.99
N ASP A 109 -2.07 7.04 -9.77
CA ASP A 109 -2.99 6.98 -10.89
C ASP A 109 -4.42 6.61 -10.45
N LYS A 110 -5.04 7.54 -9.73
CA LYS A 110 -6.42 7.40 -9.22
C LYS A 110 -7.48 7.33 -10.33
N ILE A 111 -7.12 7.66 -11.57
CA ILE A 111 -8.02 7.55 -12.71
C ILE A 111 -8.23 6.08 -13.06
N ASN A 112 -7.17 5.28 -12.99
CA ASN A 112 -7.20 3.89 -13.42
C ASN A 112 -7.27 2.88 -12.27
N PHE A 113 -6.80 3.25 -11.07
CA PHE A 113 -6.77 2.36 -9.91
C PHE A 113 -7.51 2.94 -8.72
N LEU A 114 -8.43 2.14 -8.16
CA LEU A 114 -9.09 2.41 -6.89
C LEU A 114 -8.27 1.86 -5.71
N LEU A 115 -7.51 0.79 -5.94
CA LEU A 115 -6.66 0.16 -4.94
C LEU A 115 -5.42 -0.43 -5.60
N VAL A 116 -4.29 -0.32 -4.90
CA VAL A 116 -3.03 -0.98 -5.23
C VAL A 116 -2.33 -1.32 -3.92
N ASN A 117 -2.20 -2.60 -3.61
CA ASN A 117 -1.58 -3.09 -2.38
C ASN A 117 -0.62 -4.24 -2.68
N PRO A 118 0.40 -4.46 -1.83
CA PRO A 118 1.17 -5.69 -1.89
C PRO A 118 0.27 -6.91 -1.64
N LEU A 119 0.60 -8.03 -2.28
CA LEU A 119 0.14 -9.34 -1.83
C LEU A 119 1.03 -9.78 -0.67
N PHE A 120 0.50 -10.47 0.32
CA PHE A 120 1.28 -10.99 1.45
C PHE A 120 1.28 -12.52 1.49
N TYR A 121 2.34 -13.10 2.06
CA TYR A 121 2.42 -14.53 2.31
C TYR A 121 2.27 -14.86 3.79
N THR A 122 1.61 -15.99 4.05
CA THR A 122 1.60 -16.68 5.33
C THR A 122 2.02 -18.13 5.13
N ALA A 123 2.14 -18.90 6.21
CA ALA A 123 2.52 -20.31 6.14
C ALA A 123 1.53 -21.18 5.32
N ASP A 124 0.26 -20.78 5.23
CA ASP A 124 -0.80 -21.59 4.65
C ASP A 124 -1.62 -20.91 3.54
N ALA A 125 -1.43 -19.62 3.31
CA ALA A 125 -2.18 -18.88 2.29
C ALA A 125 -1.48 -17.61 1.79
N GLU A 126 -1.91 -17.16 0.63
CA GLU A 126 -1.72 -15.78 0.18
C GLU A 126 -2.81 -14.88 0.77
N MET A 127 -2.44 -13.67 1.15
CA MET A 127 -3.36 -12.69 1.72
C MET A 127 -3.35 -11.40 0.91
N ALA A 128 -4.51 -11.05 0.38
CA ALA A 128 -4.76 -9.76 -0.24
C ALA A 128 -5.44 -8.81 0.75
N VAL A 129 -5.10 -7.52 0.67
CA VAL A 129 -5.76 -6.45 1.42
C VAL A 129 -6.62 -5.63 0.47
N GLY A 130 -7.92 -5.62 0.73
CA GLY A 130 -8.89 -4.78 0.04
C GLY A 130 -8.97 -3.36 0.62
N ASP A 131 -10.13 -2.73 0.43
CA ASP A 131 -10.47 -1.43 1.01
C ASP A 131 -11.16 -1.55 2.38
N GLU A 132 -11.29 -2.78 2.91
CA GLU A 132 -12.03 -3.07 4.14
C GLU A 132 -11.14 -3.49 5.31
N PHE A 133 -11.57 -3.12 6.52
CA PHE A 133 -10.99 -3.57 7.78
C PHE A 133 -12.09 -3.79 8.82
N ILE A 134 -11.78 -4.56 9.86
CA ILE A 134 -12.68 -4.86 10.97
C ILE A 134 -12.21 -4.08 12.19
N ALA A 135 -13.16 -3.47 12.89
CA ALA A 135 -12.91 -2.66 14.07
C ALA A 135 -13.94 -2.93 15.17
N THR A 136 -13.47 -3.09 16.40
CA THR A 136 -14.28 -3.18 17.62
C THR A 136 -14.14 -1.90 18.42
N PHE A 137 -15.21 -1.12 18.53
CA PHE A 137 -15.24 0.11 19.33
C PHE A 137 -15.58 -0.19 20.80
N PRO A 138 -15.19 0.68 21.74
CA PRO A 138 -15.57 0.52 23.15
C PRO A 138 -17.10 0.38 23.34
N PRO A 139 -17.59 -0.44 24.28
CA PRO A 139 -19.03 -0.72 24.46
C PRO A 139 -19.87 0.50 24.89
N GLY A 140 -19.22 1.60 25.31
CA GLY A 140 -19.89 2.87 25.63
C GLY A 140 -19.99 3.86 24.47
N LYS A 141 -19.33 3.61 23.33
CA LYS A 141 -19.42 4.50 22.17
C LYS A 141 -20.78 4.35 21.50
N SER A 142 -21.47 5.47 21.35
CA SER A 142 -22.71 5.55 20.58
C SER A 142 -22.44 5.41 19.09
N ARG A 143 -23.48 5.05 18.34
CA ARG A 143 -23.39 4.95 16.88
C ARG A 143 -22.97 6.27 16.22
N THR A 144 -23.48 7.39 16.72
CA THR A 144 -23.14 8.73 16.22
C THR A 144 -21.65 9.03 16.42
N GLU A 145 -21.10 8.77 17.60
CA GLU A 145 -19.66 9.00 17.87
C GLU A 145 -18.76 8.11 17.01
N ILE A 146 -19.21 6.89 16.68
CA ILE A 146 -18.50 5.99 15.76
C ILE A 146 -18.53 6.53 14.35
N ASP A 147 -19.70 6.93 13.85
CA ASP A 147 -19.86 7.46 12.50
C ASP A 147 -19.07 8.78 12.32
N GLU A 148 -19.05 9.65 13.34
CA GLU A 148 -18.25 10.89 13.35
C GLU A 148 -16.74 10.60 13.32
N ALA A 149 -16.25 9.67 14.13
CA ALA A 149 -14.85 9.27 14.12
C ALA A 149 -14.45 8.67 12.77
N ASN A 150 -15.30 7.81 12.20
CA ASN A 150 -15.06 7.20 10.89
C ASN A 150 -15.00 8.25 9.78
N ALA A 151 -15.97 9.17 9.74
CA ALA A 151 -16.03 10.23 8.75
C ALA A 151 -14.78 11.14 8.80
N ALA A 152 -14.25 11.43 9.99
CA ALA A 152 -13.02 12.21 10.16
C ALA A 152 -11.78 11.58 9.50
N HIS A 153 -11.80 10.27 9.25
CA HIS A 153 -10.71 9.52 8.62
C HIS A 153 -11.04 9.05 7.20
N GLY A 154 -12.16 9.49 6.61
CA GLY A 154 -12.59 8.99 5.30
C GLY A 154 -12.95 7.51 5.33
N VAL A 155 -13.56 7.04 6.42
CA VAL A 155 -14.01 5.66 6.60
C VAL A 155 -15.53 5.64 6.63
N GLU A 156 -16.12 4.67 5.94
CA GLU A 156 -17.56 4.38 5.98
C GLU A 156 -17.82 3.03 6.65
N LEU A 157 -19.01 2.89 7.23
CA LEU A 157 -19.44 1.65 7.83
C LEU A 157 -20.14 0.79 6.78
N VAL A 158 -19.66 -0.44 6.58
CA VAL A 158 -20.24 -1.39 5.63
C VAL A 158 -21.34 -2.19 6.31
N GLN A 159 -21.01 -2.89 7.40
CA GLN A 159 -21.99 -3.70 8.15
C GLN A 159 -21.54 -4.01 9.57
N PRO A 160 -22.48 -4.23 10.51
CA PRO A 160 -22.17 -4.82 11.81
C PRO A 160 -21.79 -6.30 11.70
N ILE A 161 -20.92 -6.76 12.60
CA ILE A 161 -20.63 -8.19 12.77
C ILE A 161 -21.64 -8.79 13.75
N LEU A 162 -22.44 -9.75 13.26
CA LEU A 162 -23.48 -10.38 14.08
C LEU A 162 -22.89 -11.10 15.30
N GLY A 163 -23.50 -10.87 16.46
CA GLY A 163 -23.07 -11.47 17.72
C GLY A 163 -21.87 -10.79 18.38
N GLN A 164 -21.35 -9.71 17.80
CA GLN A 164 -20.26 -8.92 18.38
C GLN A 164 -20.71 -7.47 18.61
N GLU A 165 -20.70 -7.04 19.86
CA GLU A 165 -21.09 -5.67 20.22
C GLU A 165 -20.08 -4.67 19.66
N ASN A 166 -20.57 -3.56 19.11
CA ASN A 166 -19.77 -2.46 18.56
C ASN A 166 -18.63 -2.90 17.62
N THR A 167 -18.82 -4.02 16.92
CA THR A 167 -17.85 -4.52 15.95
C THR A 167 -18.42 -4.44 14.54
N PHE A 168 -17.64 -3.85 13.64
CA PHE A 168 -18.08 -3.53 12.28
C PHE A 168 -17.02 -3.87 11.25
N VAL A 169 -17.50 -4.22 10.06
CA VAL A 169 -16.73 -4.10 8.83
C VAL A 169 -16.81 -2.64 8.39
N LEU A 170 -15.66 -2.02 8.22
CA LEU A 170 -15.48 -0.64 7.79
C LEU A 170 -14.76 -0.63 6.44
N ARG A 171 -15.01 0.39 5.62
CA ARG A 171 -14.35 0.59 4.33
C ARG A 171 -13.67 1.95 4.29
N VAL A 172 -12.42 1.95 3.83
CA VAL A 172 -11.69 3.16 3.47
C VAL A 172 -12.23 3.70 2.15
N THR A 173 -12.64 4.97 2.13
CA THR A 173 -13.16 5.61 0.91
C THR A 173 -12.01 6.18 0.07
N GLY A 174 -12.31 6.53 -1.18
CA GLY A 174 -11.32 7.14 -2.08
C GLY A 174 -10.81 8.53 -1.65
N SER A 175 -11.41 9.15 -0.62
CA SER A 175 -10.92 10.41 -0.05
C SER A 175 -9.90 10.22 1.07
N ALA A 176 -9.70 9.00 1.56
CA ALA A 176 -8.73 8.72 2.61
C ALA A 176 -7.29 8.69 2.04
N GLU A 177 -6.34 9.16 2.86
CA GLU A 177 -4.91 9.14 2.50
C GLU A 177 -4.26 7.77 2.73
N LEU A 178 -4.83 6.96 3.62
CA LEU A 178 -4.30 5.67 4.04
C LEU A 178 -5.05 4.52 3.37
N ASP A 179 -4.35 3.41 3.11
CA ASP A 179 -4.99 2.14 2.74
C ASP A 179 -5.62 1.44 3.97
N ALA A 180 -6.41 0.40 3.74
CA ALA A 180 -7.12 -0.31 4.82
C ALA A 180 -6.19 -0.96 5.85
N LEU A 181 -4.98 -1.40 5.44
CA LEU A 181 -3.98 -1.93 6.35
C LEU A 181 -3.48 -0.83 7.31
N SER A 182 -3.08 0.29 6.75
CA SER A 182 -2.56 1.44 7.49
C SER A 182 -3.66 2.09 8.35
N MET A 183 -4.90 2.12 7.85
CA MET A 183 -6.05 2.63 8.60
C MET A 183 -6.39 1.74 9.81
N ALA A 184 -6.37 0.42 9.64
CA ALA A 184 -6.56 -0.51 10.76
C ALA A 184 -5.50 -0.31 11.85
N ASN A 185 -4.23 -0.17 11.45
CA ASN A 185 -3.14 0.11 12.39
C ASN A 185 -3.34 1.45 13.10
N LEU A 186 -3.74 2.51 12.38
CA LEU A 186 -4.08 3.80 12.98
C LEU A 186 -5.19 3.65 14.03
N TYR A 187 -6.25 2.90 13.74
CA TYR A 187 -7.39 2.71 14.65
C TYR A 187 -7.01 1.93 15.91
N GLN A 188 -6.09 0.97 15.78
CA GLN A 188 -5.54 0.21 16.90
C GLN A 188 -4.62 1.07 17.78
N GLU A 189 -3.66 1.76 17.15
CA GLU A 189 -2.58 2.47 17.85
C GLU A 189 -3.05 3.77 18.50
N SER A 190 -4.06 4.42 17.92
CA SER A 190 -4.68 5.63 18.48
C SER A 190 -5.63 5.36 19.64
N GLY A 191 -6.05 4.10 19.84
CA GLY A 191 -7.07 3.74 20.82
C GLY A 191 -8.49 4.18 20.46
N ILE A 192 -8.75 4.58 19.20
CA ILE A 192 -10.12 4.80 18.69
C ILE A 192 -10.96 3.52 18.87
N THR A 193 -10.31 2.38 18.67
CA THR A 193 -10.88 1.03 18.80
C THR A 193 -10.15 0.24 19.87
N LEU A 194 -10.84 -0.78 20.40
CA LEU A 194 -10.21 -1.81 21.23
C LEU A 194 -9.37 -2.76 20.38
N GLN A 195 -9.87 -3.08 19.19
CA GLN A 195 -9.23 -3.94 18.22
C GLN A 195 -9.50 -3.41 16.81
N ALA A 196 -8.48 -3.41 15.95
CA ALA A 196 -8.64 -3.19 14.52
C ALA A 196 -7.65 -4.04 13.71
N ALA A 197 -8.16 -4.69 12.67
CA ALA A 197 -7.37 -5.54 11.79
C ALA A 197 -7.87 -5.46 10.34
N PRO A 198 -6.99 -5.61 9.33
CA PRO A 198 -7.40 -5.68 7.93
C PRO A 198 -8.38 -6.82 7.69
N ASN A 199 -9.36 -6.61 6.81
CA ASN A 199 -10.25 -7.68 6.36
C ASN A 199 -9.55 -8.47 5.26
N PHE A 200 -8.60 -9.33 5.64
CA PHE A 200 -7.78 -10.09 4.69
C PHE A 200 -8.61 -11.03 3.83
N ILE A 201 -8.33 -11.00 2.54
CA ILE A 201 -8.84 -11.95 1.56
C ILE A 201 -7.83 -13.09 1.46
N ARG A 202 -8.20 -14.26 1.96
CA ARG A 202 -7.36 -15.46 1.87
C ARG A 202 -7.55 -16.12 0.51
N ILE A 203 -6.46 -16.24 -0.25
CA ILE A 203 -6.42 -16.93 -1.53
C ILE A 203 -5.79 -18.29 -1.28
N LYS A 204 -6.57 -19.35 -1.48
CA LYS A 204 -6.09 -20.73 -1.40
C LYS A 204 -5.53 -21.13 -2.76
N ASN A 205 -4.30 -21.65 -2.75
CA ASN A 205 -3.68 -22.29 -3.89
C ASN A 205 -4.19 -23.73 -4.08
#